data_AF-A0A066UQR5-F1
#
_entry.id   AF-A0A066UQR5-F1
#
_cell.length_a   1.000
_cell.length_b   1.000
_cell.length_c   1.000
_cell.angle_alpha   90.00
_cell.angle_beta   90.00
_cell.angle_gamma   90.00
#
_symmetry.space_group_name_H-M   'P 1'
#
loop_
_entity.id
_entity.type
_entity.pdbx_description
1 polymer ?
#
loop_
_entity_poly.entity_id
_entity_poly.type
_entity_poly.pdbx_seq_one_letter_code
_entity_poly.pdbx_strand_id
1 'polypeptide(L)'
;MSIKDVVTNASEWLVGNGSWLFPIVLLLLSFLLRWGWGRGFSKINFFKLIMVFPIDIKIMACTFVLAAMVLNPSDPFGVGIFLIFGLVLLGVSIGFYNHLKIENTDNCNKKYINRYFLSSMFISILMLVFSILIMQEYENKSAMPSSTNSVLTGAGEKGVNDD
;
A
#
# COMPACT_ATOMS: atom_id res chain seq x y z
N MET A 1 5.70 24.30 -20.12
CA MET A 1 4.82 23.41 -19.34
C MET A 1 5.27 23.49 -17.90
N SER A 2 4.41 23.98 -16.99
CA SER A 2 4.80 24.18 -15.59
C SER A 2 4.87 22.84 -14.86
N ILE A 3 5.78 22.68 -13.89
CA ILE A 3 5.89 21.48 -13.05
C ILE A 3 4.54 21.21 -12.35
N LYS A 4 3.82 22.27 -12.00
CA LYS A 4 2.47 22.17 -11.42
C LYS A 4 1.49 21.49 -12.37
N ASP A 5 1.46 21.88 -13.65
CA ASP A 5 0.55 21.30 -14.64
C ASP A 5 0.83 19.81 -14.88
N VAL A 6 2.11 19.41 -14.84
CA VAL A 6 2.50 18.00 -14.98
C VAL A 6 2.06 17.19 -13.75
N VAL A 7 2.25 17.73 -12.54
CA VAL A 7 1.84 17.06 -11.30
C VAL A 7 0.33 16.96 -11.20
N THR A 8 -0.42 18.02 -11.54
CA THR A 8 -1.87 18.02 -11.50
C THR A 8 -2.44 17.04 -12.53
N ASN A 9 -1.98 17.06 -13.78
CA ASN A 9 -2.45 16.11 -14.81
C ASN A 9 -2.10 14.66 -14.47
N ALA A 10 -0.91 14.40 -13.93
CA ALA A 10 -0.52 13.06 -13.51
C ALA A 10 -1.37 12.58 -12.33
N SER A 11 -1.66 13.47 -11.37
CA SER A 11 -2.49 13.16 -10.20
C SER A 11 -3.94 12.90 -10.61
N GLU A 12 -4.51 13.73 -11.49
CA GLU A 12 -5.88 13.55 -12.00
C GLU A 12 -6.03 12.28 -12.83
N TRP A 13 -5.06 11.98 -13.70
CA TRP A 13 -5.06 10.71 -14.45
C TRP A 13 -4.99 9.50 -13.52
N LEU A 14 -4.20 9.60 -12.47
CA LEU A 14 -3.92 8.50 -11.57
C LEU A 14 -5.04 8.29 -10.53
N VAL A 15 -5.69 9.37 -10.08
CA VAL A 15 -6.92 9.30 -9.29
C VAL A 15 -8.10 8.86 -10.16
N GLY A 16 -8.16 9.30 -11.42
CA GLY A 16 -9.23 8.95 -12.38
C GLY A 16 -9.26 7.48 -12.80
N ASN A 17 -8.13 6.77 -12.70
CA ASN A 17 -8.06 5.32 -12.95
C ASN A 17 -8.11 4.46 -11.66
N GLY A 18 -8.28 5.10 -10.49
CA GLY A 18 -8.39 4.45 -9.17
C GLY A 18 -7.15 4.69 -8.30
N SER A 19 -7.36 5.14 -7.05
CA SER A 19 -6.24 5.50 -6.16
C SER A 19 -5.34 4.31 -5.80
N TRP A 20 -5.82 3.08 -6.02
CA TRP A 20 -5.06 1.84 -5.88
C TRP A 20 -3.89 1.68 -6.88
N LEU A 21 -3.86 2.45 -7.98
CA LEU A 21 -2.72 2.49 -8.91
C LEU A 21 -1.53 3.29 -8.37
N PHE A 22 -1.79 4.24 -7.46
CA PHE A 22 -0.76 5.07 -6.84
C PHE A 22 0.39 4.28 -6.20
N PRO A 23 0.14 3.29 -5.33
CA PRO A 23 1.21 2.51 -4.73
C PRO A 23 2.02 1.72 -5.76
N ILE A 24 1.40 1.23 -6.84
CA ILE A 24 2.11 0.48 -7.90
C ILE A 24 3.08 1.40 -8.64
N VAL A 25 2.61 2.60 -9.02
CA VAL A 25 3.43 3.60 -9.70
C VAL A 25 4.55 4.12 -8.80
N LEU A 26 4.26 4.38 -7.52
CA LEU A 26 5.27 4.74 -6.52
C LEU A 26 6.32 3.65 -6.33
N LEU A 27 5.91 2.38 -6.35
CA LEU A 27 6.82 1.25 -6.20
C LEU A 27 7.74 1.11 -7.42
N LEU A 28 7.19 1.29 -8.61
CA LEU A 28 7.94 1.34 -9.86
C LEU A 28 8.94 2.51 -9.86
N LEU A 29 8.50 3.72 -9.49
CA LEU A 29 9.36 4.89 -9.38
C LEU A 29 10.47 4.68 -8.34
N SER A 30 10.15 4.15 -7.18
CA SER A 30 11.12 3.87 -6.11
C SER A 30 12.18 2.87 -6.57
N PHE A 31 11.77 1.83 -7.29
CA PHE A 31 12.68 0.87 -7.89
C PHE A 31 13.56 1.49 -8.96
N LEU A 32 12.99 2.26 -9.89
CA LEU A 32 13.73 2.94 -10.96
C LEU A 32 14.71 3.99 -10.42
N LEU A 33 14.31 4.75 -9.40
CA LEU A 33 15.17 5.71 -8.73
C LEU A 33 16.31 5.01 -7.99
N ARG A 34 16.04 3.94 -7.23
CA ARG A 34 17.12 3.16 -6.59
C ARG A 34 18.03 2.49 -7.61
N TRP A 35 17.51 2.03 -8.74
CA TRP A 35 18.32 1.46 -9.82
C TRP A 35 19.20 2.49 -10.52
N GLY A 36 18.62 3.62 -10.92
CA GLY A 36 19.31 4.69 -11.62
C GLY A 36 20.33 5.41 -10.75
N TRP A 37 19.94 5.77 -9.51
CA TRP A 37 20.79 6.49 -8.57
C TRP A 37 21.79 5.56 -7.86
N GLY A 38 21.39 4.33 -7.55
CA GLY A 38 22.23 3.33 -6.89
C GLY A 38 23.40 2.83 -7.73
N ARG A 39 23.28 2.90 -9.07
CA ARG A 39 24.39 2.67 -10.01
C ARG A 39 25.51 3.72 -9.89
N GLY A 40 25.17 4.96 -9.58
CA GLY A 40 26.13 6.08 -9.51
C GLY A 40 26.84 6.20 -8.16
N PHE A 41 26.13 6.02 -7.04
CA PHE A 41 26.66 6.38 -5.72
C PHE A 41 27.00 5.19 -4.80
N SER A 42 26.33 4.04 -4.94
CA SER A 42 26.28 3.07 -3.83
C SER A 42 26.84 1.69 -4.18
N LYS A 43 27.35 1.47 -5.40
CA LYS A 43 27.78 0.13 -5.89
C LYS A 43 26.75 -0.97 -5.57
N ILE A 44 25.47 -0.61 -5.55
CA ILE A 44 24.38 -1.56 -5.33
C ILE A 44 24.25 -2.38 -6.61
N ASN A 45 24.69 -3.63 -6.54
CA ASN A 45 24.50 -4.59 -7.62
C ASN A 45 23.00 -4.81 -7.86
N PHE A 46 22.62 -5.03 -9.12
CA PHE A 46 21.22 -5.36 -9.50
C PHE A 46 20.63 -6.46 -8.64
N PHE A 47 21.47 -7.45 -8.32
CA PHE A 47 21.12 -8.53 -7.43
C PHE A 47 20.65 -8.03 -6.06
N LYS A 48 21.38 -7.13 -5.42
CA LYS A 48 21.01 -6.57 -4.11
C LYS A 48 19.71 -5.76 -4.21
N LEU A 49 19.55 -5.00 -5.29
CA LEU A 49 18.31 -4.27 -5.55
C LEU A 49 17.10 -5.21 -5.66
N ILE A 50 17.22 -6.28 -6.45
CA ILE A 50 16.18 -7.30 -6.58
C ILE A 50 15.89 -7.96 -5.23
N MET A 51 16.91 -8.29 -4.44
CA MET A 51 16.70 -8.96 -3.16
C MET A 51 16.01 -8.07 -2.09
N VAL A 52 16.10 -6.74 -2.23
CA VAL A 52 15.40 -5.77 -1.36
C VAL A 52 13.97 -5.51 -1.84
N PHE A 53 13.69 -5.70 -3.12
CA PHE A 53 12.38 -5.45 -3.71
C PHE A 53 11.17 -6.11 -3.00
N PRO A 54 11.24 -7.38 -2.52
CA PRO A 54 10.15 -7.96 -1.73
C PRO A 54 9.88 -7.21 -0.43
N ILE A 55 10.91 -6.62 0.19
CA ILE A 55 10.76 -5.82 1.41
C ILE A 55 10.06 -4.51 1.07
N ASP A 56 10.47 -3.84 -0.02
CA ASP A 56 9.84 -2.61 -0.50
C ASP A 56 8.34 -2.82 -0.81
N ILE A 57 7.98 -3.96 -1.43
CA ILE A 57 6.57 -4.34 -1.65
C ILE A 57 5.80 -4.49 -0.34
N LYS A 58 6.36 -5.17 0.67
CA LYS A 58 5.69 -5.31 1.96
C LYS A 58 5.52 -3.98 2.69
N ILE A 59 6.52 -3.09 2.62
CA ILE A 59 6.43 -1.74 3.17
C ILE A 59 5.26 -0.99 2.51
N MET A 60 5.22 -0.98 1.17
CA MET A 60 4.16 -0.32 0.42
C MET A 60 2.77 -0.89 0.74
N ALA A 61 2.65 -2.22 0.83
CA ALA A 61 1.42 -2.88 1.26
C ALA A 61 0.97 -2.42 2.66
N CYS A 62 1.89 -2.40 3.64
CA CYS A 62 1.59 -1.95 5.00
C CYS A 62 1.20 -0.46 5.05
N THR A 63 1.92 0.41 4.32
CA THR A 63 1.57 1.84 4.25
C THR A 63 0.19 2.07 3.65
N PHE A 64 -0.24 1.19 2.75
CA PHE A 64 -1.53 1.31 2.10
C PHE A 64 -2.68 0.87 3.00
N VAL A 65 -2.51 -0.24 3.73
CA VAL A 65 -3.44 -0.66 4.79
C VAL A 65 -3.55 0.42 5.88
N LEU A 66 -2.44 1.05 6.25
CA LEU A 66 -2.43 2.18 7.18
C LEU A 66 -3.18 3.40 6.62
N ALA A 67 -2.96 3.75 5.35
CA ALA A 67 -3.67 4.86 4.70
C ALA A 67 -5.19 4.61 4.66
N ALA A 68 -5.61 3.38 4.33
CA ALA A 68 -7.02 2.98 4.36
C ALA A 68 -7.63 3.13 5.77
N MET A 69 -6.90 2.75 6.82
CA MET A 69 -7.35 2.92 8.21
C MET A 69 -7.48 4.39 8.60
N VAL A 70 -6.55 5.25 8.21
CA VAL A 70 -6.58 6.70 8.52
C VAL A 70 -7.77 7.37 7.82
N LEU A 71 -8.08 6.96 6.59
CA LEU A 71 -9.18 7.54 5.82
C LEU A 71 -10.56 7.08 6.30
N ASN A 72 -10.68 5.91 6.93
CA ASN A 72 -11.95 5.38 7.42
C ASN A 72 -11.81 4.76 8.82
N PRO A 73 -11.98 5.56 9.89
CA PRO A 73 -11.84 5.09 11.28
C PRO A 73 -13.01 4.21 11.78
N SER A 74 -14.01 3.94 10.94
CA SER A 74 -15.26 3.25 11.32
C SER A 74 -15.13 1.73 11.49
N ASP A 75 -14.11 1.09 10.91
CA ASP A 75 -13.84 -0.35 11.03
C ASP A 75 -12.36 -0.64 11.40
N PRO A 76 -11.88 -0.21 12.59
CA PRO A 76 -10.46 -0.24 12.93
C PRO A 76 -9.94 -1.65 13.22
N PHE A 77 -10.80 -2.58 13.65
CA PHE A 77 -10.37 -3.90 14.13
C PHE A 77 -9.92 -4.83 13.01
N GLY A 78 -10.68 -4.93 11.92
CA GLY A 78 -10.32 -5.80 10.80
C GLY A 78 -9.01 -5.36 10.14
N VAL A 79 -8.95 -4.10 9.71
CA VAL A 79 -7.78 -3.51 9.03
C VAL A 79 -6.56 -3.46 9.94
N GLY A 80 -6.75 -3.20 11.25
CA GLY A 80 -5.66 -3.18 12.22
C GLY A 80 -4.99 -4.52 12.44
N ILE A 81 -5.76 -5.61 12.46
CA ILE A 81 -5.19 -6.96 12.54
C ILE A 81 -4.35 -7.26 11.30
N PHE A 82 -4.84 -6.90 10.11
CA PHE A 82 -4.09 -7.05 8.86
C PHE A 82 -2.79 -6.23 8.86
N LEU A 83 -2.81 -5.00 9.39
CA LEU A 83 -1.62 -4.18 9.52
C LEU A 83 -0.60 -4.80 10.46
N ILE A 84 -1.01 -5.26 11.64
CA ILE A 84 -0.13 -5.92 12.62
C ILE A 84 0.50 -7.16 12.01
N PHE A 85 -0.31 -8.00 11.35
CA PHE A 85 0.18 -9.19 10.67
C PHE A 85 1.19 -8.85 9.57
N GLY A 86 0.91 -7.79 8.79
CA GLY A 86 1.82 -7.30 7.77
C GLY A 86 3.15 -6.79 8.32
N LEU A 87 3.13 -6.07 9.44
CA LEU A 87 4.34 -5.60 10.13
C LEU A 87 5.18 -6.76 10.68
N VAL A 88 4.54 -7.82 11.20
CA VAL A 88 5.24 -9.03 11.65
C VAL A 88 5.93 -9.71 10.47
N LEU A 89 5.23 -9.90 9.34
CA LEU A 89 5.81 -10.48 8.13
C LEU A 89 6.95 -9.63 7.56
N LEU A 90 6.82 -8.31 7.60
CA LEU A 90 7.89 -7.38 7.22
C LEU A 90 9.11 -7.54 8.13
N GLY A 91 8.91 -7.56 9.44
CA GLY A 91 9.99 -7.75 10.42
C GLY A 91 10.72 -9.07 10.24
N VAL A 92 9.99 -10.16 10.02
CA VAL A 92 10.57 -11.49 9.70
C VAL A 92 11.36 -11.43 8.40
N SER A 93 10.83 -10.78 7.35
CA SER A 93 11.52 -10.63 6.07
C SER A 93 12.84 -9.86 6.20
N ILE A 94 12.87 -8.77 6.98
CA ILE A 94 14.09 -8.00 7.24
C ILE A 94 15.08 -8.82 8.08
N GLY A 95 14.60 -9.55 9.09
CA GLY A 95 15.43 -10.44 9.91
C GLY A 95 16.13 -11.52 9.09
N PHE A 96 15.40 -12.19 8.19
CA PHE A 96 15.99 -13.16 7.26
C PHE A 96 16.96 -12.51 6.27
N TYR A 97 16.63 -11.33 5.74
CA TYR A 97 17.52 -10.59 4.84
C TYR A 97 18.88 -10.31 5.49
N ASN A 98 18.86 -9.85 6.75
CA ASN A 98 20.08 -9.57 7.52
C ASN A 98 20.82 -10.86 7.91
N HIS A 99 20.10 -11.91 8.32
CA HIS A 99 20.70 -13.20 8.68
C HIS A 99 21.44 -13.85 7.50
N LEU A 100 20.89 -13.72 6.29
CA LEU A 100 21.49 -14.24 5.06
C LEU A 100 22.67 -13.40 4.55
N LYS A 101 22.99 -12.27 5.21
CA LYS A 101 24.07 -11.34 4.85
C LYS A 101 24.05 -11.00 3.36
N ILE A 102 22.86 -10.72 2.82
CA ILE A 102 22.65 -10.46 1.38
C ILE A 102 23.48 -9.27 0.91
N GLU A 103 23.71 -8.28 1.77
CA GLU A 103 24.56 -7.12 1.50
C GLU A 103 26.02 -7.49 1.18
N ASN A 104 26.52 -8.61 1.72
CA ASN A 104 27.87 -9.12 1.48
C ASN A 104 27.92 -10.13 0.33
N THR A 105 26.80 -10.40 -0.34
CA THR A 105 26.71 -11.39 -1.42
C THR A 105 26.42 -10.69 -2.75
N ASP A 106 27.31 -10.86 -3.72
CA ASP A 106 27.16 -10.24 -5.04
C ASP A 106 26.48 -11.15 -6.09
N ASN A 107 26.26 -12.43 -5.77
CA ASN A 107 25.70 -13.42 -6.70
C ASN A 107 24.60 -14.31 -6.09
N CYS A 108 23.62 -14.69 -6.91
CA CYS A 108 22.47 -15.53 -6.56
C CYS A 108 22.80 -17.05 -6.51
N ASN A 109 24.08 -17.44 -6.48
CA ASN A 109 24.48 -18.83 -6.72
C ASN A 109 24.12 -19.80 -5.58
N LYS A 110 23.57 -19.28 -4.47
CA LYS A 110 23.20 -20.06 -3.30
C LYS A 110 21.71 -20.38 -3.32
N LYS A 111 21.38 -21.67 -3.43
CA LYS A 111 20.00 -22.19 -3.53
C LYS A 111 19.07 -21.69 -2.41
N TYR A 112 19.59 -21.50 -1.19
CA TYR A 112 18.81 -20.98 -0.06
C TYR A 112 18.43 -19.50 -0.20
N ILE A 113 19.30 -18.68 -0.82
CA ILE A 113 19.04 -17.27 -1.08
C ILE A 113 17.95 -17.12 -2.14
N ASN A 114 18.02 -17.94 -3.20
CA ASN A 114 16.99 -17.95 -4.24
C ASN A 114 15.63 -18.45 -3.68
N ARG A 115 15.63 -19.47 -2.80
CA ARG A 115 14.40 -19.96 -2.16
C ARG A 115 13.78 -18.90 -1.24
N TYR A 116 14.60 -18.20 -0.46
CA TYR A 116 14.16 -17.05 0.34
C TYR A 116 13.57 -15.95 -0.56
N PHE A 117 14.26 -15.58 -1.64
CA PHE A 117 13.79 -14.57 -2.56
C PHE A 117 12.43 -14.93 -3.18
N LEU A 118 12.28 -16.14 -3.72
CA LEU A 118 11.05 -16.58 -4.37
C LEU A 118 9.87 -16.62 -3.39
N SER A 119 10.08 -17.19 -2.19
CA SER A 119 9.05 -17.26 -1.16
C SER A 119 8.69 -15.87 -0.61
N SER A 120 9.69 -15.03 -0.36
CA SER A 120 9.48 -13.66 0.09
C SER A 120 8.75 -12.83 -0.97
N MET A 121 9.10 -12.95 -2.25
CA MET A 121 8.37 -12.32 -3.35
C MET A 121 6.91 -12.76 -3.41
N PHE A 122 6.65 -14.06 -3.35
CA PHE A 122 5.30 -14.60 -3.38
C PHE A 122 4.43 -14.02 -2.25
N ILE A 123 4.94 -14.02 -1.02
CA ILE A 123 4.24 -13.43 0.14
C ILE A 123 4.02 -11.92 -0.06
N SER A 124 5.00 -11.22 -0.63
CA SER A 124 4.90 -9.78 -0.86
C SER A 124 3.82 -9.43 -1.88
N ILE A 125 3.74 -10.21 -2.98
CA ILE A 125 2.70 -10.04 -3.99
C ILE A 125 1.33 -10.28 -3.38
N LEU A 126 1.16 -11.35 -2.60
CA LEU A 126 -0.10 -11.62 -1.91
C LEU A 126 -0.48 -10.46 -0.98
N MET A 127 0.45 -9.96 -0.15
CA MET A 127 0.20 -8.81 0.72
C MET A 127 -0.22 -7.57 -0.07
N LEU A 128 0.44 -7.30 -1.20
CA LEU A 128 0.11 -6.16 -2.04
C LEU A 128 -1.29 -6.29 -2.65
N VAL A 129 -1.62 -7.47 -3.20
CA VAL A 129 -2.94 -7.74 -3.77
C VAL A 129 -4.03 -7.60 -2.71
N PHE A 130 -3.85 -8.17 -1.51
CA PHE A 130 -4.79 -8.00 -0.42
C PHE A 130 -4.95 -6.53 -0.01
N SER A 131 -3.85 -5.77 0.06
CA SER A 131 -3.90 -4.34 0.40
C SER A 131 -4.66 -3.54 -0.67
N ILE A 132 -4.48 -3.88 -1.95
CA ILE A 132 -5.23 -3.28 -3.07
C ILE A 132 -6.72 -3.58 -2.95
N LEU A 133 -7.09 -4.85 -2.72
CA LEU A 133 -8.49 -5.25 -2.57
C LEU A 133 -9.17 -4.54 -1.40
N ILE A 134 -8.47 -4.42 -0.27
CA ILE A 134 -8.96 -3.69 0.90
C ILE A 134 -9.27 -2.23 0.54
N MET A 135 -8.35 -1.54 -0.14
CA MET A 135 -8.61 -0.16 -0.56
C MET A 135 -9.73 -0.04 -1.58
N GLN A 136 -9.80 -0.94 -2.58
CA GLN A 136 -10.87 -0.92 -3.58
C GLN A 136 -12.25 -1.11 -2.94
N GLU A 137 -12.36 -2.03 -1.98
CA GLU A 137 -13.58 -2.21 -1.19
C GLU A 137 -13.93 -0.95 -0.41
N TYR A 138 -12.93 -0.26 0.16
CA TYR A 138 -13.14 0.99 0.88
C TYR A 138 -13.54 2.16 -0.02
N GLU A 139 -12.94 2.30 -1.20
CA GLU A 139 -13.37 3.29 -2.20
C GLU A 139 -14.82 3.06 -2.61
N ASN A 140 -15.20 1.80 -2.83
CA ASN A 140 -16.56 1.43 -3.23
C ASN A 140 -17.58 1.72 -2.11
N LYS A 141 -17.26 1.41 -0.85
CA LYS A 141 -18.10 1.77 0.31
C LYS A 141 -18.23 3.28 0.51
N SER A 142 -17.18 4.04 0.22
CA SER A 142 -17.18 5.51 0.33
C SER A 142 -17.95 6.20 -0.80
N ALA A 143 -18.14 5.53 -1.95
CA ALA A 143 -18.86 6.04 -3.11
C ALA A 143 -20.39 5.82 -3.05
N MET A 144 -20.89 4.98 -2.13
CA MET A 144 -22.32 4.98 -1.80
C MET A 144 -22.59 6.11 -0.80
N PRO A 145 -23.40 7.14 -1.14
CA PRO A 145 -23.96 7.98 -0.10
C PRO A 145 -24.77 7.06 0.81
N SER A 146 -24.52 7.16 2.12
CA SER A 146 -25.39 6.57 3.13
C SER A 146 -26.80 7.12 2.96
N SER A 147 -27.61 6.47 2.13
CA SER A 147 -29.05 6.64 2.06
C SER A 147 -29.68 5.98 3.30
N THR A 148 -29.33 6.50 4.47
CA THR A 148 -29.99 6.15 5.73
C THR A 148 -29.89 7.34 6.67
N ASN A 149 -30.54 8.43 6.30
CA ASN A 149 -30.97 9.49 7.21
C ASN A 149 -32.16 10.25 6.58
N SER A 150 -33.30 9.56 6.43
CA SER A 150 -34.58 10.22 6.13
C SER A 150 -35.78 9.44 6.68
N VAL A 151 -35.64 8.86 7.88
CA VAL A 151 -36.79 8.37 8.65
C VAL A 151 -36.51 8.67 10.13
N LEU A 152 -36.71 9.92 10.57
CA LEU A 152 -37.14 10.30 11.93
C LEU A 152 -37.08 11.83 12.14
N THR A 153 -37.83 12.59 11.34
CA THR A 153 -38.23 13.97 11.66
C THR A 153 -39.60 14.20 11.05
N GLY A 154 -40.62 13.65 11.71
CA GLY A 154 -42.01 13.71 11.25
C GLY A 154 -43.00 13.26 12.33
N ALA A 155 -42.72 13.57 13.59
CA ALA A 155 -43.66 13.38 14.68
C ALA A 155 -43.46 14.52 15.68
N GLY A 156 -44.27 15.58 15.56
CA GLY A 156 -44.36 16.61 16.58
C GLY A 156 -44.56 18.04 16.08
N GLU A 157 -45.63 18.31 15.34
CA GLU A 157 -46.23 19.66 15.36
C GLU A 157 -47.73 19.57 15.02
N LYS A 158 -48.52 19.26 16.06
CA LYS A 158 -49.94 19.63 16.11
C LYS A 158 -50.08 20.68 17.22
N GLY A 159 -49.71 21.91 16.88
CA GLY A 159 -50.05 23.10 17.65
C GLY A 159 -51.45 23.57 17.26
N VAL A 160 -52.40 23.30 18.14
CA VAL A 160 -53.76 23.87 18.18
C VAL A 160 -53.65 25.40 18.21
N ASN A 161 -54.34 26.09 17.29
CA ASN A 161 -54.77 27.48 17.50
C ASN A 161 -56.30 27.47 17.54
N ASP A 162 -56.83 27.52 18.76
CA ASP A 162 -58.12 28.12 19.09
C ASP A 162 -57.83 29.56 19.52
N ASP A 163 -58.40 30.52 18.79
CA ASP A 163 -58.93 31.84 19.21
C ASP A 163 -59.03 32.79 17.99
#